data_AF-A0A838HGD7-F1
#
_entry.id   AF-A0A838HGD7-F1
#
_cell.length_a   1.000
_cell.length_b   1.000
_cell.length_c   1.000
_cell.angle_alpha   90.00
_cell.angle_beta   90.00
_cell.angle_gamma   90.00
#
_symmetry.space_group_name_H-M   'P 1'
#
loop_
_entity.id
_entity.type
_entity.pdbx_description
1 polymer ?
#
loop_
_entity_poly.entity_id
_entity_poly.type
_entity_poly.pdbx_seq_one_letter_code
_entity_poly.pdbx_strand_id
1 'polypeptide(L)'
;AIAVRRETARDLGLRTLSDLSRAAPRLRAGFTPDFLGREDGLPGLTRAYGLRFRGVRSLLQAIKYRALAEGEVDVIDGYSTDGLLARYDLAVLRDDRRFFPPYEAAALVGPRLAREVPGAVRALARLSGRMDEARMRRLNERLEVGGEPVAQVAADALRELDVAGAEGGAASAGREALGRPGAPAGQGGFVDYLVTRRAMLAALALRHLLLVGVSLAAAILVAVPLGLALERAGRSAETVIRAVGLIQTIPGIALLAFTIPLLGIGLVPALVALFLYSLYPILRNTYTAVREVSPDLVSAGRALGMTPFQLLRDVRLPLAAPLILAGIRTAAVIGVGTATLAAFIGAGGLGDPIVAGLALADTRMILSGALPAAALALAVDLGLGLLQRVATPRGLR
;
A
#
# COMPACT_ATOMS: atom_id res chain seq x y z
N ALA A 1 -5.08 0.45 23.75
CA ALA A 1 -6.14 -0.18 24.54
C ALA A 1 -6.23 -1.67 24.21
N ILE A 2 -6.88 -2.47 25.06
CA ILE A 2 -7.18 -3.89 24.80
C ILE A 2 -8.70 -4.06 24.78
N ALA A 3 -9.20 -4.80 23.79
CA ALA A 3 -10.63 -5.04 23.61
C ALA A 3 -10.95 -6.54 23.51
N VAL A 4 -12.14 -6.87 23.98
CA VAL A 4 -12.75 -8.21 23.91
C VAL A 4 -14.21 -8.09 23.45
N ARG A 5 -14.84 -9.19 23.02
CA ARG A 5 -16.30 -9.19 22.81
C ARG A 5 -17.02 -8.88 24.13
N ARG A 6 -18.12 -8.13 24.07
CA ARG A 6 -18.89 -7.78 25.27
C ARG A 6 -19.50 -8.98 25.98
N GLU A 7 -19.89 -9.99 25.22
CA GLU A 7 -20.27 -11.31 25.72
C GLU A 7 -19.13 -11.94 26.54
N THR A 8 -17.94 -12.11 25.94
CA THR A 8 -16.75 -12.62 26.63
C THR A 8 -16.40 -11.84 27.90
N ALA A 9 -16.54 -10.50 27.87
CA ALA A 9 -16.32 -9.67 29.06
C ALA A 9 -17.32 -9.97 30.19
N ARG A 10 -18.59 -10.21 29.85
CA ARG A 10 -19.63 -10.54 30.84
C ARG A 10 -19.41 -11.95 31.39
N ASP A 11 -19.21 -12.93 30.53
CA ASP A 11 -19.10 -14.35 30.91
C ASP A 11 -17.88 -14.62 31.79
N LEU A 12 -16.77 -13.95 31.51
CA LEU A 12 -15.51 -14.12 32.24
C LEU A 12 -15.28 -13.03 33.30
N GLY A 13 -16.22 -12.11 33.48
CA GLY A 13 -16.11 -11.01 34.45
C GLY A 13 -14.94 -10.05 34.18
N LEU A 14 -14.61 -9.79 32.92
CA LEU A 14 -13.47 -8.96 32.52
C LEU A 14 -13.85 -7.48 32.51
N ARG A 15 -13.30 -6.70 33.44
CA ARG A 15 -13.41 -5.23 33.45
C ARG A 15 -12.05 -4.54 33.31
N THR A 16 -11.00 -5.21 33.75
CA THR A 16 -9.64 -4.67 33.83
C THR A 16 -8.62 -5.59 33.15
N LEU A 17 -7.42 -5.06 32.89
CA LEU A 17 -6.29 -5.86 32.39
C LEU A 17 -5.80 -6.87 33.44
N SER A 18 -5.95 -6.57 34.74
CA SER A 18 -5.73 -7.55 35.81
C SER A 18 -6.76 -8.68 35.81
N ASP A 19 -8.00 -8.47 35.36
CA ASP A 19 -8.96 -9.56 35.17
C ASP A 19 -8.56 -10.43 33.99
N LEU A 20 -8.09 -9.80 32.92
CA LEU A 20 -7.64 -10.49 31.72
C LEU A 20 -6.48 -11.45 32.00
N SER A 21 -5.53 -11.09 32.88
CA SER A 21 -4.39 -11.97 33.18
C SER A 21 -4.80 -13.33 33.72
N ARG A 22 -5.92 -13.40 34.45
CA ARG A 22 -6.49 -14.66 34.99
C ARG A 22 -7.14 -15.52 33.91
N ALA A 23 -7.77 -14.90 32.92
CA ALA A 23 -8.45 -15.60 31.83
C ALA A 23 -7.55 -15.88 30.61
N ALA A 24 -6.47 -15.11 30.44
CA ALA A 24 -5.60 -15.14 29.27
C ALA A 24 -5.16 -16.55 28.84
N PRO A 25 -4.80 -17.49 29.73
CA PRO A 25 -4.37 -18.84 29.32
C PRO A 25 -5.43 -19.64 28.55
N ARG A 26 -6.70 -19.24 28.61
CA ARG A 26 -7.81 -19.86 27.89
C ARG A 26 -8.16 -19.15 26.58
N LEU A 27 -7.70 -17.90 26.43
CA LEU A 27 -8.08 -17.00 25.34
C LEU A 27 -7.04 -16.95 24.23
N ARG A 28 -7.52 -16.81 22.99
CA ARG A 28 -6.68 -16.55 21.81
C ARG A 28 -6.57 -15.06 21.59
N ALA A 29 -5.35 -14.54 21.48
CA ALA A 29 -5.14 -13.13 21.19
C ALA A 29 -4.80 -12.90 19.72
N GLY A 30 -5.29 -11.79 19.17
CA GLY A 30 -4.99 -11.30 17.84
C GLY A 30 -4.45 -9.88 17.91
N PHE A 31 -3.14 -9.71 17.74
CA PHE A 31 -2.50 -8.41 17.89
C PHE A 31 -1.86 -7.91 16.60
N THR A 32 -1.79 -6.60 16.43
CA THR A 32 -1.05 -5.99 15.32
C THR A 32 0.45 -6.31 15.38
N PRO A 33 1.15 -6.47 14.23
CA PRO A 33 2.58 -6.71 14.21
C PRO A 33 3.37 -5.71 15.07
N ASP A 34 3.01 -4.43 14.99
CA ASP A 34 3.65 -3.37 15.76
C ASP A 34 3.42 -3.53 17.26
N PHE A 35 2.23 -3.98 17.69
CA PHE A 35 1.93 -4.22 19.10
C PHE A 35 2.67 -5.45 19.64
N LEU A 36 2.92 -6.46 18.81
CA LEU A 36 3.69 -7.64 19.19
C LEU A 36 5.16 -7.33 19.47
N GLY A 37 5.75 -6.35 18.76
CA GLY A 37 7.18 -6.06 18.81
C GLY A 37 7.61 -4.90 19.70
N ARG A 38 6.71 -3.94 20.01
CA ARG A 38 7.10 -2.72 20.74
C ARG A 38 7.16 -2.92 22.27
N GLU A 39 8.06 -2.22 22.95
CA GLU A 39 8.25 -2.28 24.41
C GLU A 39 6.98 -1.90 25.19
N ASP A 40 6.23 -0.89 24.73
CA ASP A 40 4.94 -0.45 25.25
C ASP A 40 3.75 -1.30 24.73
N GLY A 41 4.04 -2.45 24.14
CA GLY A 41 3.08 -3.38 23.53
C GLY A 41 2.96 -4.66 24.32
N LEU A 42 2.80 -5.80 23.63
CA LEU A 42 2.64 -7.10 24.27
C LEU A 42 3.82 -7.48 25.19
N PRO A 43 5.10 -7.26 24.83
CA PRO A 43 6.23 -7.56 25.72
C PRO A 43 6.16 -6.82 27.07
N GLY A 44 5.91 -5.51 27.06
CA GLY A 44 5.74 -4.72 28.28
C GLY A 44 4.48 -5.11 29.04
N LEU A 45 3.36 -5.32 28.35
CA LEU A 45 2.09 -5.67 28.98
C LEU A 45 2.16 -7.05 29.66
N THR A 46 2.88 -8.00 29.04
CA THR A 46 3.17 -9.31 29.63
C THR A 46 3.99 -9.19 30.91
N ARG A 47 4.98 -8.30 30.95
CA ARG A 47 5.76 -8.04 32.17
C ARG A 47 4.94 -7.34 33.25
N ALA A 48 4.12 -6.36 32.88
CA ALA A 48 3.33 -5.56 33.81
C ALA A 48 2.15 -6.32 34.43
N TYR A 49 1.52 -7.22 33.66
CA TYR A 49 0.29 -7.92 34.07
C TYR A 49 0.42 -9.45 34.17
N GLY A 50 1.54 -10.04 33.76
CA GLY A 50 1.71 -11.50 33.74
C GLY A 50 0.85 -12.20 32.69
N LEU A 51 0.49 -11.52 31.60
CA LEU A 51 -0.40 -12.06 30.56
C LEU A 51 0.25 -13.22 29.82
N ARG A 52 -0.42 -14.37 29.81
CA ARG A 52 -0.02 -15.55 29.03
C ARG A 52 -1.23 -16.08 28.27
N PHE A 53 -1.27 -15.82 26.96
CA PHE A 53 -2.39 -16.25 26.12
C PHE A 53 -2.26 -17.71 25.69
N ARG A 54 -3.39 -18.38 25.41
CA ARG A 54 -3.41 -19.73 24.83
C ARG A 54 -2.66 -19.78 23.49
N GLY A 55 -2.75 -18.69 22.73
CA GLY A 55 -2.06 -18.50 21.47
C GLY A 55 -2.19 -17.05 21.03
N VAL A 56 -1.18 -16.57 20.31
CA VAL A 56 -1.12 -15.20 19.81
C VAL A 56 -1.00 -15.24 18.29
N ARG A 57 -1.91 -14.57 17.59
CA ARG A 57 -1.92 -14.40 16.14
C ARG A 57 -1.54 -12.96 15.79
N SER A 58 -0.73 -12.79 14.75
CA SER A 58 -0.48 -11.49 14.15
C SER A 58 -1.60 -11.15 13.18
N LEU A 59 -2.34 -10.06 13.44
CA LEU A 59 -3.48 -9.61 12.62
C LEU A 59 -3.27 -8.17 12.18
N LEU A 60 -3.55 -7.87 10.90
CA LEU A 60 -3.52 -6.49 10.41
C LEU A 60 -4.61 -5.64 11.09
N GLN A 61 -4.36 -4.34 11.26
CA GLN A 61 -5.30 -3.37 11.85
C GLN A 61 -6.70 -3.46 11.23
N ALA A 62 -6.77 -3.64 9.91
CA ALA A 62 -8.01 -3.71 9.14
C ALA A 62 -8.92 -4.91 9.48
N ILE A 63 -8.33 -6.03 9.92
CA ILE A 63 -9.06 -7.30 10.07
C ILE A 63 -9.28 -7.71 11.53
N LYS A 64 -8.51 -7.17 12.48
CA LYS A 64 -8.55 -7.63 13.88
C LYS A 64 -9.92 -7.45 14.55
N TYR A 65 -10.62 -6.35 14.26
CA TYR A 65 -11.96 -6.09 14.81
C TYR A 65 -12.99 -7.10 14.31
N ARG A 66 -12.95 -7.43 13.01
CA ARG A 66 -13.79 -8.46 12.41
C ARG A 66 -13.45 -9.85 12.97
N ALA A 67 -12.17 -10.20 13.03
CA ALA A 67 -11.72 -11.48 13.59
C ALA A 67 -12.16 -11.66 15.06
N LEU A 68 -12.14 -10.59 15.85
CA LEU A 68 -12.68 -10.61 17.21
C LEU A 68 -14.19 -10.81 17.23
N ALA A 69 -14.94 -10.10 16.38
CA ALA A 69 -16.39 -10.21 16.29
C ALA A 69 -16.85 -11.60 15.82
N GLU A 70 -16.11 -12.23 14.91
CA GLU A 70 -16.38 -13.56 14.35
C GLU A 70 -15.92 -14.72 15.27
N GLY A 71 -15.24 -14.43 16.38
CA GLY A 71 -14.78 -15.47 17.31
C GLY A 71 -13.46 -16.15 16.94
N GLU A 72 -12.77 -15.69 15.90
CA GLU A 72 -11.46 -16.22 15.49
C GLU A 72 -10.35 -15.93 16.52
N VAL A 73 -10.50 -14.81 17.24
CA VAL A 73 -9.71 -14.42 18.42
C VAL A 73 -10.65 -13.89 19.49
N ASP A 74 -10.19 -13.87 20.74
CA ASP A 74 -10.97 -13.45 21.91
C ASP A 74 -10.53 -12.09 22.47
N VAL A 75 -9.30 -11.67 22.13
CA VAL A 75 -8.65 -10.47 22.65
C VAL A 75 -7.87 -9.80 21.52
N ILE A 76 -7.99 -8.49 21.38
CA ILE A 76 -7.21 -7.69 20.42
C ILE A 76 -6.63 -6.43 21.05
N ASP A 77 -5.59 -5.88 20.43
CA ASP A 77 -5.18 -4.49 20.66
C ASP A 77 -6.11 -3.57 19.87
N GLY A 78 -6.33 -2.35 20.34
CA GLY A 78 -7.15 -1.36 19.66
C GLY A 78 -6.85 0.04 20.16
N TYR A 79 -7.33 1.05 19.45
CA TYR A 79 -7.31 2.42 19.96
C TYR A 79 -8.60 2.66 20.76
N SER A 80 -8.51 3.34 21.91
CA SER A 80 -9.67 3.61 22.77
C SER A 80 -10.72 4.47 22.06
N THR A 81 -10.33 5.18 21.01
CA THR A 81 -11.15 6.13 20.25
C THR A 81 -11.67 5.58 18.92
N ASP A 82 -11.37 4.34 18.53
CA ASP A 82 -11.85 3.78 17.25
C ASP A 82 -13.39 3.62 17.24
N GLY A 83 -14.03 4.02 16.13
CA GLY A 83 -15.48 3.88 15.93
C GLY A 83 -15.89 2.42 15.74
N LEU A 84 -14.99 1.57 15.24
CA LEU A 84 -15.20 0.12 15.10
C LEU A 84 -15.50 -0.58 16.44
N LEU A 85 -15.06 -0.03 17.58
CA LEU A 85 -15.41 -0.57 18.90
C LEU A 85 -16.92 -0.54 19.17
N ALA A 86 -17.60 0.52 18.73
CA ALA A 86 -19.05 0.65 18.86
C ALA A 86 -19.78 -0.27 17.86
N ARG A 87 -19.33 -0.28 16.59
CA ARG A 87 -19.92 -1.10 15.52
C ARG A 87 -19.98 -2.59 15.86
N TYR A 88 -18.92 -3.13 16.45
CA TYR A 88 -18.82 -4.55 16.79
C TYR A 88 -19.22 -4.86 18.24
N ASP A 89 -19.82 -3.90 18.96
CA ASP A 89 -20.23 -4.04 20.36
C ASP A 89 -19.11 -4.56 21.28
N LEU A 90 -17.91 -3.99 21.18
CA LEU A 90 -16.73 -4.49 21.89
C LEU A 90 -16.56 -3.82 23.25
N ALA A 91 -16.05 -4.57 24.22
CA ALA A 91 -15.71 -4.06 25.54
C ALA A 91 -14.21 -3.73 25.60
N VAL A 92 -13.89 -2.46 25.92
CA VAL A 92 -12.52 -2.02 26.19
C VAL A 92 -12.21 -2.26 27.67
N LEU A 93 -11.11 -2.96 27.95
CA LEU A 93 -10.68 -3.26 29.31
C LEU A 93 -9.89 -2.09 29.90
N ARG A 94 -10.19 -1.74 31.17
CA ARG A 94 -9.50 -0.67 31.88
C ARG A 94 -8.07 -1.09 32.25
N ASP A 95 -7.11 -0.24 31.92
CA ASP A 95 -5.73 -0.36 32.37
C ASP A 95 -5.60 0.09 33.84
N ASP A 96 -5.78 -0.84 34.78
CA ASP A 96 -5.82 -0.55 36.22
C ASP A 96 -4.45 -0.28 36.85
N ARG A 97 -3.36 -0.66 36.19
CA ARG A 97 -1.97 -0.39 36.60
C ARG A 97 -1.33 0.78 35.83
N ARG A 98 -2.06 1.44 34.92
CA ARG A 98 -1.58 2.57 34.11
C ARG A 98 -0.29 2.22 33.33
N PHE A 99 -0.29 1.05 32.69
CA PHE A 99 0.82 0.61 31.86
C PHE A 99 0.94 1.45 30.57
N PHE A 100 -0.18 1.75 29.91
CA PHE A 100 -0.17 2.49 28.67
C PHE A 100 0.22 3.95 28.93
N PRO A 101 1.19 4.51 28.18
CA PRO A 101 1.52 5.91 28.29
C PRO A 101 0.37 6.79 27.79
N PRO A 102 0.35 8.09 28.15
CA PRO A 102 -0.61 9.02 27.57
C PRO A 102 -0.36 9.17 26.06
N TYR A 103 -1.33 8.76 25.25
CA TYR A 103 -1.32 8.95 23.79
C TYR A 103 -2.11 10.20 23.40
N GLU A 104 -1.73 11.34 23.97
CA GLU A 104 -2.37 12.62 23.65
C GLU A 104 -1.90 13.14 22.29
N ALA A 105 -2.83 13.72 21.51
CA ALA A 105 -2.50 14.34 20.24
C ALA A 105 -1.96 15.77 20.47
N ALA A 106 -0.79 16.05 19.92
CA ALA A 106 -0.19 17.39 19.93
C ALA A 106 -0.17 17.98 18.52
N ALA A 107 -0.70 19.19 18.35
CA ALA A 107 -0.61 19.91 17.09
C ALA A 107 0.80 20.50 16.90
N LEU A 108 1.48 20.13 15.83
CA LEU A 108 2.76 20.73 15.43
C LEU A 108 2.52 21.80 14.37
N VAL A 109 2.96 23.03 14.66
CA VAL A 109 2.76 24.18 13.76
C VAL A 109 4.11 24.65 13.22
N GLY A 110 4.25 24.64 11.90
CA GLY A 110 5.46 25.14 11.24
C GLY A 110 5.57 26.68 11.26
N PRO A 111 6.79 27.25 11.18
CA PRO A 111 7.01 28.71 11.22
C PRO A 111 6.31 29.47 10.09
N ARG A 112 6.06 28.80 8.96
CA ARG A 112 5.35 29.38 7.80
C ARG A 112 3.90 29.69 8.12
N LEU A 113 3.17 28.73 8.68
CA LEU A 113 1.75 28.90 9.02
C LEU A 113 1.54 29.99 10.07
N ALA A 114 2.44 30.07 11.05
CA ALA A 114 2.40 31.10 12.08
C ALA A 114 2.57 32.53 11.51
N ARG A 115 3.30 32.69 10.39
CA ARG A 115 3.50 33.98 9.72
C ARG A 115 2.39 34.31 8.73
N GLU A 116 1.97 33.34 7.92
CA GLU A 116 0.98 33.53 6.84
C GLU A 116 -0.45 33.65 7.37
N VAL A 117 -0.77 33.01 8.51
CA VAL A 117 -2.10 33.05 9.13
C VAL A 117 -1.98 33.49 10.60
N PRO A 118 -1.87 34.81 10.86
CA PRO A 118 -1.83 35.35 12.21
C PRO A 118 -3.08 34.91 12.99
N GLY A 119 -2.88 34.19 14.10
CA GLY A 119 -3.97 33.66 14.94
C GLY A 119 -4.26 32.17 14.78
N ALA A 120 -3.69 31.47 13.79
CA ALA A 120 -3.86 30.02 13.60
C ALA A 120 -3.46 29.22 14.85
N VAL A 121 -2.33 29.56 15.47
CA VAL A 121 -1.86 28.93 16.71
C VAL A 121 -2.87 29.14 17.84
N ARG A 122 -3.43 30.35 17.96
CA ARG A 122 -4.43 30.68 19.00
C ARG A 122 -5.73 29.92 18.78
N ALA A 123 -6.17 29.79 17.53
CA ALA A 123 -7.36 29.03 17.17
C ALA A 123 -7.17 27.52 17.48
N LEU A 124 -6.04 26.94 17.09
CA LEU A 124 -5.71 25.54 17.41
C LEU A 124 -5.59 25.30 18.91
N ALA A 125 -5.01 26.24 19.66
CA ALA A 125 -4.89 26.15 21.11
C ALA A 125 -6.24 26.10 21.83
N ARG A 126 -7.32 26.67 21.26
CA ARG A 126 -8.67 26.57 21.83
C ARG A 126 -9.21 25.13 21.84
N LEU A 127 -8.68 24.25 21.00
CA LEU A 127 -9.05 22.83 20.97
C LEU A 127 -8.33 22.02 22.06
N SER A 128 -7.25 22.57 22.63
CA SER A 128 -6.46 21.89 23.66
C SER A 128 -7.32 21.56 24.88
N GLY A 129 -7.27 20.31 25.33
CA GLY A 129 -8.03 19.82 26.49
C GLY A 129 -9.55 19.72 26.30
N ARG A 130 -10.08 20.04 25.11
CA ARG A 130 -11.53 19.99 24.84
C ARG A 130 -12.00 18.70 24.15
N MET A 131 -11.08 17.81 23.79
CA MET A 131 -11.39 16.52 23.18
C MET A 131 -11.12 15.37 24.14
N ASP A 132 -12.19 14.79 24.70
CA ASP A 132 -12.12 13.57 25.49
C ASP A 132 -12.30 12.31 24.62
N GLU A 133 -11.94 11.14 25.17
CA GLU A 133 -12.03 9.86 24.45
C GLU A 133 -13.46 9.53 24.00
N ALA A 134 -14.46 9.86 24.82
CA ALA A 134 -15.85 9.54 24.53
C ALA A 134 -16.38 10.34 23.35
N ARG A 135 -16.03 11.63 23.27
CA ARG A 135 -16.34 12.52 22.14
C ARG A 135 -15.56 12.10 20.91
N MET A 136 -14.26 11.84 21.01
CA MET A 136 -13.47 11.33 19.87
C MET A 136 -14.06 10.03 19.30
N ARG A 137 -14.47 9.10 20.17
CA ARG A 137 -15.11 7.84 19.73
C ARG A 137 -16.40 8.08 18.97
N ARG A 138 -17.26 8.99 19.44
CA ARG A 138 -18.49 9.37 18.71
C ARG A 138 -18.18 10.01 17.35
N LEU A 139 -17.17 10.87 17.28
CA LEU A 139 -16.77 11.49 16.02
C LEU A 139 -16.21 10.47 15.03
N ASN A 140 -15.33 9.57 15.49
CA ASN A 140 -14.78 8.50 14.66
C ASN A 140 -15.86 7.50 14.21
N GLU A 141 -16.85 7.20 15.06
CA GLU A 141 -18.00 6.36 14.69
C GLU A 141 -18.81 6.96 13.54
N ARG A 142 -19.08 8.27 13.57
CA ARG A 142 -19.76 8.97 12.46
C ARG A 142 -18.99 8.85 11.14
N LEU A 143 -17.67 8.86 11.19
CA LEU A 143 -16.80 8.71 10.01
C LEU A 143 -16.71 7.27 9.52
N GLU A 144 -16.33 6.35 10.40
CA GLU A 144 -15.99 4.95 10.07
C GLU A 144 -17.23 4.08 9.85
N VAL A 145 -18.32 4.36 10.58
CA VAL A 145 -19.55 3.57 10.58
C VAL A 145 -20.67 4.33 9.85
N GLY A 146 -20.87 5.59 10.21
CA GLY A 146 -21.88 6.45 9.57
C GLY A 146 -21.51 6.85 8.15
N GLY A 147 -20.23 6.78 7.79
CA GLY A 147 -19.74 7.21 6.48
C GLY A 147 -19.88 8.72 6.26
N GLU A 148 -20.03 9.50 7.32
CA GLU A 148 -20.20 10.94 7.21
C GLU A 148 -18.91 11.63 6.73
N PRO A 149 -19.01 12.76 5.99
CA PRO A 149 -17.84 13.48 5.54
C PRO A 149 -17.03 14.08 6.69
N VAL A 150 -15.71 13.93 6.65
CA VAL A 150 -14.78 14.50 7.65
C VAL A 150 -15.03 15.99 7.91
N ALA A 151 -15.22 16.78 6.85
CA ALA A 151 -15.47 18.22 6.97
C ALA A 151 -16.78 18.55 7.70
N GLN A 152 -17.82 17.72 7.52
CA GLN A 152 -19.10 17.89 8.18
C GLN A 152 -18.98 17.55 9.67
N VAL A 153 -18.43 16.37 9.98
CA VAL A 153 -18.21 15.93 11.38
C VAL A 153 -17.32 16.93 12.13
N ALA A 154 -16.26 17.42 11.51
CA ALA A 154 -15.40 18.45 12.08
C ALA A 154 -16.13 19.78 12.31
N ALA A 155 -16.92 20.25 11.35
CA ALA A 155 -17.68 21.50 11.49
C ALA A 155 -18.73 21.41 12.60
N ASP A 156 -19.42 20.28 12.70
CA ASP A 156 -20.38 20.02 13.78
C ASP A 156 -19.67 19.98 15.14
N ALA A 157 -18.53 19.27 15.24
CA ALA A 157 -17.74 19.22 16.45
C ALA A 157 -17.23 20.60 16.90
N LEU A 158 -16.78 21.44 15.97
CA LEU A 158 -16.32 22.81 16.28
C LEU A 158 -17.46 23.71 16.77
N ARG A 159 -18.68 23.53 16.24
CA ARG A 159 -19.89 24.22 16.72
C ARG A 159 -20.27 23.75 18.13
N GLU A 160 -20.26 22.45 18.38
CA GLU A 160 -20.54 21.87 19.71
C GLU A 160 -19.51 22.30 20.77
N LEU A 161 -18.27 22.56 20.37
CA LEU A 161 -17.21 22.99 21.28
C LEU A 161 -17.21 24.50 21.56
N ASP A 162 -18.12 25.25 20.95
CA ASP A 162 -18.19 26.72 20.99
C ASP A 162 -16.85 27.40 20.64
N VAL A 163 -16.04 26.74 19.81
CA VAL A 163 -14.76 27.30 19.33
C VAL A 163 -14.98 28.22 18.12
N ALA A 164 -16.14 28.10 17.48
CA ALA A 164 -16.59 28.91 16.34
C ALA A 164 -17.19 30.29 16.75
N GLY A 165 -17.38 30.54 18.04
CA GLY A 165 -17.90 31.81 18.58
C GLY A 165 -16.82 32.86 18.82
N ALA A 166 -16.14 33.36 17.77
CA ALA A 166 -15.50 34.69 17.77
C ALA A 166 -15.15 35.09 16.33
N GLU A 167 -15.82 36.14 15.85
CA GLU A 167 -15.51 36.96 14.67
C GLU A 167 -15.77 36.32 13.29
N GLY A 168 -16.95 36.61 12.74
CA GLY A 168 -17.37 36.35 11.37
C GLY A 168 -16.62 37.12 10.27
N GLY A 169 -15.34 37.44 10.46
CA GLY A 169 -14.51 38.14 9.46
C GLY A 169 -13.41 37.28 8.83
N ALA A 170 -12.93 36.23 9.51
CA ALA A 170 -11.76 35.43 9.06
C ALA A 170 -12.14 34.18 8.24
N ALA A 171 -13.41 33.78 8.23
CA ALA A 171 -13.88 32.58 7.54
C ALA A 171 -13.85 32.69 6.00
N SER A 172 -13.80 33.90 5.45
CA SER A 172 -13.69 34.16 4.01
C SER A 172 -12.24 34.11 3.52
N ALA A 173 -11.29 34.70 4.25
CA ALA A 173 -9.87 34.74 3.87
C ALA A 173 -9.18 33.37 3.97
N GLY A 174 -9.53 32.55 4.97
CA GLY A 174 -9.00 31.19 5.11
C GLY A 174 -9.48 30.21 4.03
N ARG A 175 -10.66 30.47 3.42
CA ARG A 175 -11.24 29.66 2.33
C ARG A 175 -10.56 29.87 0.98
N GLU A 176 -9.91 31.02 0.78
CA GLU A 176 -9.10 31.30 -0.43
C GLU A 176 -7.67 30.77 -0.29
N ALA A 177 -7.07 30.85 0.90
CA ALA A 177 -5.70 30.39 1.14
C ALA A 177 -5.56 28.87 1.26
N LEU A 178 -6.58 28.18 1.80
CA LEU A 178 -6.68 26.72 1.83
C LEU A 178 -7.68 26.32 0.74
N GLY A 179 -7.16 25.95 -0.44
CA GLY A 179 -7.95 25.59 -1.61
C GLY A 179 -9.17 24.74 -1.26
N ARG A 180 -10.31 25.06 -1.91
CA ARG A 180 -11.63 24.45 -1.73
C ARG A 180 -11.53 22.99 -1.21
N PRO A 181 -11.90 22.70 0.05
CA PRO A 181 -12.06 21.31 0.46
C PRO A 181 -13.07 20.67 -0.47
N GLY A 182 -12.65 19.57 -1.11
CA GLY A 182 -13.48 18.80 -2.04
C GLY A 182 -14.83 18.46 -1.41
N ALA A 183 -15.84 18.33 -2.27
CA ALA A 183 -17.22 18.03 -1.91
C ALA A 183 -17.34 16.93 -0.84
N PRO A 184 -18.37 16.99 0.04
CA PRO A 184 -18.56 16.06 1.14
C PRO A 184 -18.56 14.61 0.66
N ALA A 185 -17.47 13.89 0.96
CA ALA A 185 -17.37 12.45 0.77
C ALA A 185 -18.23 11.77 1.85
N GLY A 186 -19.49 11.46 1.56
CA GLY A 186 -20.27 10.68 2.52
C GLY A 186 -21.58 10.07 2.04
N GLN A 187 -22.24 10.61 1.01
CA GLN A 187 -23.59 10.12 0.64
C GLN A 187 -23.68 9.53 -0.78
N GLY A 188 -22.62 9.60 -1.57
CA GLY A 188 -22.56 9.02 -2.90
C GLY A 188 -22.19 7.54 -2.91
N GLY A 189 -22.80 6.77 -3.83
CA GLY A 189 -22.35 5.42 -4.16
C GLY A 189 -20.90 5.40 -4.70
N PHE A 190 -20.32 4.22 -4.87
CA PHE A 190 -18.92 4.07 -5.31
C PHE A 190 -18.61 4.84 -6.62
N VAL A 191 -19.56 4.87 -7.55
CA VAL A 191 -19.41 5.62 -8.82
C VAL A 191 -19.28 7.12 -8.57
N ASP A 192 -20.09 7.68 -7.67
CA ASP A 192 -20.00 9.10 -7.31
C ASP A 192 -18.63 9.41 -6.69
N TYR A 193 -18.16 8.56 -5.77
CA TYR A 193 -16.82 8.67 -5.20
C TYR A 193 -15.72 8.72 -6.27
N LEU A 194 -15.77 7.85 -7.28
CA LEU A 194 -14.82 7.85 -8.39
C LEU A 194 -14.91 9.14 -9.22
N VAL A 195 -16.12 9.61 -9.51
CA VAL A 195 -16.36 10.82 -10.31
C VAL A 195 -15.89 12.05 -9.55
N THR A 196 -16.20 12.17 -8.26
CA THR A 196 -15.76 13.28 -7.40
C THR A 196 -14.24 13.31 -7.27
N ARG A 197 -13.59 12.15 -7.13
CA ARG A 197 -12.13 12.04 -6.94
C ARG A 197 -11.35 11.79 -8.23
N ARG A 198 -11.97 11.89 -9.41
CA ARG A 198 -11.37 11.53 -10.70
C ARG A 198 -10.03 12.21 -10.97
N ALA A 199 -9.87 13.48 -10.60
CA ALA A 199 -8.64 14.23 -10.83
C ALA A 199 -7.48 13.68 -9.98
N MET A 200 -7.77 13.39 -8.71
CA MET A 200 -6.80 12.76 -7.79
C MET A 200 -6.44 11.36 -8.28
N LEU A 201 -7.43 10.54 -8.62
CA LEU A 201 -7.21 9.17 -9.10
C LEU A 201 -6.45 9.14 -10.42
N ALA A 202 -6.71 10.08 -11.33
CA ALA A 202 -5.96 10.22 -12.58
C ALA A 202 -4.49 10.60 -12.32
N ALA A 203 -4.22 11.51 -11.38
CA ALA A 203 -2.86 11.86 -11.00
C ALA A 203 -2.11 10.66 -10.37
N LEU A 204 -2.79 9.89 -9.52
CA LEU A 204 -2.24 8.65 -8.94
C LEU A 204 -2.00 7.58 -10.00
N ALA A 205 -2.92 7.41 -10.96
CA ALA A 205 -2.76 6.49 -12.09
C ALA A 205 -1.57 6.88 -12.97
N LEU A 206 -1.39 8.17 -13.26
CA LEU A 206 -0.25 8.67 -14.01
C LEU A 206 1.06 8.42 -13.25
N ARG A 207 1.11 8.72 -11.95
CA ARG A 207 2.28 8.43 -11.11
C ARG A 207 2.60 6.93 -11.10
N HIS A 208 1.59 6.08 -11.00
CA HIS A 208 1.73 4.63 -11.05
C HIS A 208 2.30 4.16 -12.39
N LEU A 209 1.75 4.67 -13.50
CA LEU A 209 2.20 4.37 -14.84
C LEU A 209 3.65 4.82 -15.08
N LEU A 210 4.02 6.01 -14.61
CA LEU A 210 5.40 6.51 -14.72
C LEU A 210 6.37 5.65 -13.90
N LEU A 211 5.99 5.27 -12.68
CA LEU A 211 6.80 4.40 -11.83
C LEU A 211 7.11 3.07 -12.54
N VAL A 212 6.06 2.40 -13.05
CA VAL A 212 6.20 1.14 -13.78
C VAL A 212 6.97 1.33 -15.08
N GLY A 213 6.64 2.36 -15.86
CA GLY A 213 7.22 2.62 -17.17
C GLY A 213 8.71 2.93 -17.11
N VAL A 214 9.15 3.76 -16.16
CA VAL A 214 10.57 4.09 -15.97
C VAL A 214 11.37 2.87 -15.52
N SER A 215 10.86 2.10 -14.55
CA SER A 215 11.51 0.86 -14.10
C SER A 215 11.59 -0.19 -15.21
N LEU A 216 10.52 -0.35 -16.00
CA LEU A 216 10.48 -1.27 -17.12
C LEU A 216 11.45 -0.86 -18.23
N ALA A 217 11.50 0.44 -18.58
CA ALA A 217 12.42 0.95 -19.58
C ALA A 217 13.88 0.71 -19.17
N ALA A 218 14.23 1.00 -17.91
CA ALA A 218 15.55 0.68 -17.37
C ALA A 218 15.85 -0.83 -17.43
N ALA A 219 14.86 -1.68 -17.11
CA ALA A 219 15.02 -3.13 -17.18
C ALA A 219 15.22 -3.63 -18.61
N ILE A 220 14.50 -3.08 -19.60
CA ILE A 220 14.69 -3.40 -21.03
C ILE A 220 16.11 -3.04 -21.47
N LEU A 221 16.58 -1.85 -21.13
CA LEU A 221 17.92 -1.36 -21.49
C LEU A 221 19.05 -2.24 -20.95
N VAL A 222 18.83 -2.98 -19.87
CA VAL A 222 19.82 -3.88 -19.27
C VAL A 222 19.59 -5.34 -19.69
N ALA A 223 18.37 -5.85 -19.51
CA ALA A 223 18.04 -7.25 -19.68
C ALA A 223 18.04 -7.71 -21.14
N VAL A 224 17.63 -6.85 -22.08
CA VAL A 224 17.67 -7.22 -23.51
C VAL A 224 19.12 -7.35 -23.98
N PRO A 225 20.01 -6.34 -23.85
CA PRO A 225 21.41 -6.50 -24.26
C PRO A 225 22.12 -7.65 -23.54
N LEU A 226 21.87 -7.84 -22.25
CA LEU A 226 22.42 -8.96 -21.49
C LEU A 226 21.93 -10.31 -22.05
N GLY A 227 20.64 -10.45 -22.35
CA GLY A 227 20.08 -11.67 -22.93
C GLY A 227 20.67 -12.00 -24.29
N LEU A 228 20.89 -10.99 -25.14
CA LEU A 228 21.57 -11.15 -26.42
C LEU A 228 23.03 -11.58 -26.25
N ALA A 229 23.74 -10.99 -25.28
CA ALA A 229 25.14 -11.32 -25.00
C ALA A 229 25.31 -12.74 -24.45
N LEU A 230 24.39 -13.19 -23.59
CA LEU A 230 24.43 -14.52 -22.99
C LEU A 230 24.22 -15.66 -23.99
N GLU A 231 23.65 -15.41 -25.17
CA GLU A 231 23.56 -16.42 -26.23
C GLU A 231 24.94 -17.00 -26.60
N ARG A 232 25.99 -16.17 -26.55
CA ARG A 232 27.36 -16.58 -26.88
C ARG A 232 28.06 -17.29 -25.72
N ALA A 233 27.52 -17.20 -24.51
CA ALA A 233 28.17 -17.66 -23.28
C ALA A 233 27.90 -19.15 -22.98
N GLY A 234 27.07 -19.83 -23.77
CA GLY A 234 26.83 -21.27 -23.64
C GLY A 234 26.26 -21.65 -22.26
N ARG A 235 26.96 -22.52 -21.52
CA ARG A 235 26.52 -23.06 -20.22
C ARG A 235 26.51 -22.01 -19.09
N SER A 236 27.32 -20.95 -19.17
CA SER A 236 27.35 -19.92 -18.11
C SER A 236 26.12 -19.02 -18.12
N ALA A 237 25.39 -18.98 -19.25
CA ALA A 237 24.14 -18.22 -19.37
C ALA A 237 23.08 -18.65 -18.35
N GLU A 238 22.93 -19.95 -18.14
CA GLU A 238 21.98 -20.50 -17.17
C GLU A 238 22.30 -20.06 -15.75
N THR A 239 23.58 -19.96 -15.37
CA THR A 239 23.98 -19.46 -14.05
C THR A 239 23.57 -18.01 -13.85
N VAL A 240 23.81 -17.15 -14.83
CA VAL A 240 23.44 -15.72 -14.75
C VAL A 240 21.92 -15.57 -14.69
N ILE A 241 21.18 -16.29 -15.54
CA ILE A 241 19.72 -16.24 -15.57
C ILE A 241 19.12 -16.73 -14.24
N ARG A 242 19.68 -17.81 -13.67
CA ARG A 242 19.27 -18.31 -12.34
C ARG A 242 19.56 -17.28 -11.25
N ALA A 243 20.74 -16.65 -11.26
CA ALA A 243 21.10 -15.61 -10.29
C ALA A 243 20.13 -14.42 -10.36
N VAL A 244 19.78 -13.95 -11.55
CA VAL A 244 18.76 -12.91 -11.73
C VAL A 244 17.37 -13.40 -11.30
N GLY A 245 17.04 -14.67 -11.54
CA GLY A 245 15.79 -15.28 -11.10
C GLY A 245 15.64 -15.36 -9.58
N LEU A 246 16.74 -15.49 -8.82
CA LEU A 246 16.70 -15.50 -7.35
C LEU A 246 16.07 -14.22 -6.78
N ILE A 247 16.22 -13.08 -7.47
CA ILE A 247 15.62 -11.81 -7.05
C ILE A 247 14.09 -11.94 -6.95
N GLN A 248 13.44 -12.64 -7.89
CA GLN A 248 11.98 -12.82 -7.86
C GLN A 248 11.50 -13.77 -6.78
N THR A 249 12.40 -14.53 -6.16
CA THR A 249 12.05 -15.39 -5.02
C THR A 249 11.85 -14.59 -3.74
N ILE A 250 12.38 -13.37 -3.67
CA ILE A 250 12.22 -12.46 -2.54
C ILE A 250 10.81 -11.85 -2.63
N PRO A 251 9.92 -12.03 -1.65
CA PRO A 251 8.57 -11.44 -1.69
C PRO A 251 8.59 -9.93 -1.97
N GLY A 252 7.68 -9.42 -2.79
CA GLY A 252 7.74 -8.03 -3.28
C GLY A 252 7.80 -6.98 -2.17
N ILE A 253 7.03 -7.17 -1.09
CA ILE A 253 7.07 -6.29 0.08
C ILE A 253 8.41 -6.37 0.84
N ALA A 254 9.03 -7.55 0.89
CA ALA A 254 10.31 -7.76 1.54
C ALA A 254 11.45 -7.13 0.72
N LEU A 255 11.40 -7.22 -0.61
CA LEU A 255 12.37 -6.54 -1.47
C LEU A 255 12.29 -5.02 -1.28
N LEU A 256 11.08 -4.46 -1.24
CA LEU A 256 10.88 -3.03 -0.96
C LEU A 256 11.44 -2.64 0.42
N ALA A 257 11.12 -3.42 1.47
CA ALA A 257 11.65 -3.18 2.81
C ALA A 257 13.18 -3.25 2.85
N PHE A 258 13.80 -4.19 2.13
CA PHE A 258 15.26 -4.34 2.05
C PHE A 258 15.95 -3.16 1.39
N THR A 259 15.28 -2.47 0.46
CA THR A 259 15.84 -1.26 -0.16
C THR A 259 15.86 -0.05 0.76
N ILE A 260 15.09 -0.02 1.86
CA ILE A 260 14.96 1.14 2.75
C ILE A 260 16.28 1.50 3.46
N PRO A 261 17.00 0.58 4.11
CA PRO A 261 18.27 0.92 4.77
C PRO A 261 19.35 1.42 3.79
N LEU A 262 19.25 1.03 2.52
CA LEU A 262 20.25 1.35 1.49
C LEU A 262 19.94 2.65 0.75
N LEU A 263 18.66 2.92 0.46
CA LEU A 263 18.22 3.97 -0.46
C LEU A 263 17.21 4.95 0.16
N GLY A 264 16.80 4.73 1.41
CA GLY A 264 15.79 5.53 2.10
C GLY A 264 14.35 5.15 1.72
N ILE A 265 13.42 6.08 1.92
CA ILE A 265 11.99 5.91 1.58
C ILE A 265 11.63 6.71 0.33
N GLY A 266 10.53 6.34 -0.35
CA GLY A 266 9.96 7.07 -1.46
C GLY A 266 10.23 6.45 -2.82
N LEU A 267 10.48 7.31 -3.82
CA LEU A 267 10.49 6.95 -5.24
C LEU A 267 11.65 6.03 -5.64
N VAL A 268 12.87 6.36 -5.23
CA VAL A 268 14.08 5.66 -5.67
C VAL A 268 14.10 4.17 -5.30
N PRO A 269 13.81 3.77 -4.05
CA PRO A 269 13.77 2.35 -3.68
C PRO A 269 12.70 1.57 -4.45
N ALA A 270 11.53 2.18 -4.69
CA ALA A 270 10.48 1.56 -5.51
C ALA A 270 10.92 1.34 -6.96
N LEU A 271 11.58 2.33 -7.57
CA LEU A 271 12.10 2.20 -8.93
C LEU A 271 13.09 1.05 -9.05
N VAL A 272 14.00 0.93 -8.08
CA VAL A 272 15.00 -0.14 -8.02
C VAL A 272 14.33 -1.50 -7.83
N ALA A 273 13.40 -1.64 -6.89
CA ALA A 273 12.71 -2.91 -6.66
C ALA A 273 11.93 -3.38 -7.90
N LEU A 274 11.20 -2.48 -8.56
CA LEU A 274 10.44 -2.79 -9.78
C LEU A 274 11.36 -3.09 -10.98
N PHE A 275 12.48 -2.38 -11.10
CA PHE A 275 13.52 -2.67 -12.08
C PHE A 275 14.05 -4.09 -11.89
N LEU A 276 14.45 -4.45 -10.67
CA LEU A 276 14.98 -5.76 -10.31
C LEU A 276 13.99 -6.89 -10.62
N TYR A 277 12.71 -6.70 -10.26
CA TYR A 277 11.64 -7.65 -10.59
C TYR A 277 11.44 -7.83 -12.09
N SER A 278 11.60 -6.76 -12.86
CA SER A 278 11.39 -6.75 -14.31
C SER A 278 12.54 -7.40 -15.10
N LEU A 279 13.73 -7.54 -14.50
CA LEU A 279 14.90 -8.10 -15.19
C LEU A 279 14.69 -9.55 -15.64
N TYR A 280 14.22 -10.42 -14.76
CA TYR A 280 14.18 -11.87 -15.03
C TYR A 280 13.30 -12.26 -16.22
N PRO A 281 12.03 -11.81 -16.35
CA PRO A 281 11.16 -12.23 -17.45
C PRO A 281 11.68 -11.71 -18.79
N ILE A 282 12.23 -10.49 -18.81
CA ILE A 282 12.81 -9.90 -20.02
C ILE A 282 14.08 -10.66 -20.43
N LEU A 283 14.98 -10.90 -19.47
CA LEU A 283 16.25 -11.58 -19.71
C LEU A 283 16.03 -13.02 -20.20
N ARG A 284 15.19 -13.77 -19.48
CA ARG A 284 14.89 -15.18 -19.78
C ARG A 284 14.25 -15.33 -21.16
N ASN A 285 13.24 -14.51 -21.47
CA ASN A 285 12.61 -14.57 -22.78
C ASN A 285 13.54 -14.10 -23.89
N THR A 286 14.35 -13.06 -23.67
CA THR A 286 15.33 -12.62 -24.67
C THR A 286 16.35 -13.70 -25.00
N TYR A 287 16.92 -14.34 -23.97
CA TYR A 287 17.86 -15.44 -24.16
C TYR A 287 17.23 -16.62 -24.92
N THR A 288 16.03 -17.04 -24.49
CA THR A 288 15.31 -18.16 -25.11
C THR A 288 14.97 -17.85 -26.57
N ALA A 289 14.47 -16.64 -26.84
CA ALA A 289 14.06 -16.19 -28.17
C ALA A 289 15.19 -16.24 -29.19
N VAL A 290 16.39 -15.78 -28.83
CA VAL A 290 17.53 -15.80 -29.76
C VAL A 290 18.05 -17.23 -29.97
N ARG A 291 18.00 -18.09 -28.95
CA ARG A 291 18.45 -19.48 -29.05
C ARG A 291 17.52 -20.37 -29.87
N GLU A 292 16.22 -20.07 -29.88
CA GLU A 292 15.22 -20.84 -30.63
C GLU A 292 15.15 -20.46 -32.13
N VAL A 293 15.84 -19.40 -32.56
CA VAL A 293 15.93 -19.05 -33.98
C VAL A 293 16.58 -20.21 -34.75
N SER A 294 15.92 -20.69 -35.82
CA SER A 294 16.35 -21.85 -36.60
C SER A 294 17.84 -21.78 -37.00
N PRO A 295 18.64 -22.81 -36.65
CA PRO A 295 20.04 -22.92 -37.08
C PRO A 295 20.20 -22.89 -38.59
N ASP A 296 19.20 -23.34 -39.35
CA ASP A 296 19.25 -23.40 -40.82
C ASP A 296 19.16 -22.00 -41.42
N LEU A 297 18.26 -21.14 -40.90
CA LEU A 297 18.18 -19.74 -41.31
C LEU A 297 19.47 -18.98 -41.00
N VAL A 298 20.07 -19.30 -39.85
CA VAL A 298 21.37 -18.74 -39.45
C VAL A 298 22.48 -19.21 -40.38
N SER A 299 22.49 -20.50 -40.75
CA SER A 299 23.50 -21.09 -41.64
C SER A 299 23.37 -20.56 -43.07
N ALA A 300 22.13 -20.39 -43.56
CA ALA A 300 21.85 -19.77 -44.85
C ALA A 300 22.34 -18.32 -44.91
N GLY A 301 22.07 -17.52 -43.87
CA GLY A 301 22.57 -16.14 -43.78
C GLY A 301 24.11 -16.07 -43.81
N ARG A 302 24.79 -16.98 -43.10
CA ARG A 302 26.27 -17.08 -43.16
C ARG A 302 26.76 -17.49 -44.56
N ALA A 303 26.10 -18.43 -45.22
CA ALA A 303 26.44 -18.86 -46.58
C ALA A 303 26.29 -17.72 -47.61
N LEU A 304 25.35 -16.80 -47.37
CA LEU A 304 25.17 -15.57 -48.16
C LEU A 304 26.16 -14.44 -47.78
N GLY A 305 27.12 -14.71 -46.89
CA GLY A 305 28.17 -13.74 -46.52
C GLY A 305 27.73 -12.71 -45.47
N MET A 306 26.62 -12.92 -44.75
CA MET A 306 26.21 -11.99 -43.69
C MET A 306 27.23 -11.94 -42.54
N THR A 307 27.61 -10.73 -42.15
CA THR A 307 28.38 -10.49 -40.93
C THR A 307 27.59 -10.87 -39.67
N PRO A 308 28.24 -11.13 -38.53
CA PRO A 308 27.54 -11.44 -37.27
C PRO A 308 26.53 -10.36 -36.85
N PHE A 309 26.81 -9.09 -37.16
CA PHE A 309 25.91 -7.97 -36.87
C PHE A 309 24.70 -7.93 -37.81
N GLN A 310 24.90 -8.14 -39.11
CA GLN A 310 23.79 -8.28 -40.08
C GLN A 310 22.90 -9.47 -39.72
N LEU A 311 23.50 -10.61 -39.40
CA LEU A 311 22.75 -11.80 -38.98
C LEU A 311 21.93 -11.54 -37.70
N LEU A 312 22.51 -10.81 -36.73
CA LEU A 312 21.79 -10.44 -35.52
C LEU A 312 20.61 -9.51 -35.84
N ARG A 313 20.85 -8.43 -36.58
CA ARG A 313 19.87 -7.36 -36.84
C ARG A 313 18.78 -7.79 -37.82
N ASP A 314 19.14 -8.51 -38.86
CA ASP A 314 18.27 -8.75 -40.02
C ASP A 314 17.63 -10.15 -39.99
N VAL A 315 18.15 -11.08 -39.18
CA VAL A 315 17.60 -12.45 -39.04
C VAL A 315 17.18 -12.75 -37.60
N ARG A 316 18.11 -12.72 -36.64
CA ARG A 316 17.83 -13.20 -35.27
C ARG A 316 16.85 -12.28 -34.52
N LEU A 317 17.09 -10.97 -34.49
CA LEU A 317 16.24 -10.02 -33.76
C LEU A 317 14.80 -9.97 -34.29
N PRO A 318 14.53 -9.91 -35.61
CA PRO A 318 13.17 -9.92 -36.13
C PRO A 318 12.40 -11.21 -35.81
N LEU A 319 13.08 -12.36 -35.86
CA LEU A 319 12.46 -13.66 -35.54
C LEU A 319 12.28 -13.85 -34.03
N ALA A 320 13.17 -13.31 -33.21
CA ALA A 320 13.10 -13.37 -31.74
C ALA A 320 12.16 -12.31 -31.13
N ALA A 321 11.86 -11.22 -31.86
CA ALA A 321 11.11 -10.07 -31.36
C ALA A 321 9.76 -10.43 -30.70
N PRO A 322 8.93 -11.35 -31.24
CA PRO A 322 7.66 -11.70 -30.61
C PRO A 322 7.82 -12.24 -29.19
N LEU A 323 8.83 -13.09 -28.96
CA LEU A 323 9.08 -13.67 -27.65
C LEU A 323 9.79 -12.69 -26.71
N ILE A 324 10.69 -11.83 -27.22
CA ILE A 324 11.25 -10.71 -26.43
C ILE A 324 10.12 -9.81 -25.92
N LEU A 325 9.21 -9.41 -26.80
CA LEU A 325 8.05 -8.58 -26.45
C LEU A 325 7.10 -9.29 -25.48
N ALA A 326 6.93 -10.61 -25.59
CA ALA A 326 6.17 -11.38 -24.60
C ALA A 326 6.81 -11.33 -23.20
N GLY A 327 8.14 -11.34 -23.12
CA GLY A 327 8.88 -11.15 -21.86
C GLY A 327 8.70 -9.75 -21.26
N ILE A 328 8.76 -8.72 -22.11
CA ILE A 328 8.50 -7.32 -21.72
C ILE A 328 7.07 -7.16 -21.23
N ARG A 329 6.09 -7.73 -21.95
CA ARG A 329 4.67 -7.74 -21.56
C ARG A 329 4.46 -8.40 -20.21
N THR A 330 5.05 -9.57 -19.99
CA THR A 330 4.98 -10.29 -18.71
C THR A 330 5.56 -9.44 -17.57
N ALA A 331 6.74 -8.85 -17.76
CA ALA A 331 7.36 -7.97 -16.78
C ALA A 331 6.52 -6.72 -16.49
N ALA A 332 5.91 -6.12 -17.52
CA ALA A 332 5.05 -4.95 -17.36
C ALA A 332 3.81 -5.26 -16.51
N VAL A 333 3.11 -6.36 -16.78
CA VAL A 333 1.90 -6.77 -16.03
C VAL A 333 2.23 -7.07 -14.57
N ILE A 334 3.31 -7.84 -14.32
CA ILE A 334 3.81 -8.09 -12.97
C ILE A 334 4.18 -6.76 -12.29
N GLY A 335 4.87 -5.87 -13.01
CA GLY A 335 5.28 -4.55 -12.54
C GLY A 335 4.11 -3.69 -12.09
N VAL A 336 3.01 -3.63 -12.85
CA VAL A 336 1.80 -2.87 -12.46
C VAL A 336 1.21 -3.38 -11.15
N GLY A 337 1.13 -4.71 -10.99
CA GLY A 337 0.65 -5.33 -9.76
C GLY A 337 1.56 -5.04 -8.57
N THR A 338 2.85 -5.36 -8.68
CA THR A 338 3.84 -5.17 -7.62
C THR A 338 4.02 -3.70 -7.23
N ALA A 339 3.87 -2.76 -8.18
CA ALA A 339 3.96 -1.33 -7.91
C ALA A 339 2.90 -0.83 -6.91
N THR A 340 1.78 -1.54 -6.71
CA THR A 340 0.80 -1.18 -5.68
C THR A 340 1.40 -1.26 -4.27
N LEU A 341 2.39 -2.13 -4.07
CA LEU A 341 3.10 -2.25 -2.80
C LEU A 341 4.04 -1.07 -2.54
N ALA A 342 4.41 -0.30 -3.55
CA ALA A 342 5.30 0.85 -3.41
C ALA A 342 4.70 1.96 -2.52
N ALA A 343 3.38 1.98 -2.35
CA ALA A 343 2.70 2.88 -1.41
C ALA A 343 3.13 2.66 0.04
N PHE A 344 3.49 1.43 0.44
CA PHE A 344 3.98 1.13 1.80
C PHE A 344 5.29 1.85 2.15
N ILE A 345 6.06 2.25 1.14
CA ILE A 345 7.33 2.97 1.32
C ILE A 345 7.24 4.43 0.85
N GLY A 346 6.03 4.95 0.60
CA GLY A 346 5.80 6.34 0.22
C GLY A 346 6.13 6.68 -1.24
N ALA A 347 6.30 5.67 -2.11
CA ALA A 347 6.53 5.92 -3.54
C ALA A 347 5.29 6.41 -4.28
N GLY A 348 4.10 6.19 -3.70
CA GLY A 348 2.82 6.70 -4.19
C GLY A 348 2.15 5.81 -5.22
N GLY A 349 1.15 6.38 -5.91
CA GLY A 349 0.48 5.76 -7.05
C GLY A 349 -0.88 5.16 -6.68
N LEU A 350 -1.37 4.19 -7.46
CA LEU A 350 -2.66 3.55 -7.21
C LEU A 350 -2.65 2.65 -5.97
N GLY A 351 -1.48 2.41 -5.37
CA GLY A 351 -1.34 1.79 -4.06
C GLY A 351 -1.79 2.68 -2.90
N ASP A 352 -1.72 4.01 -3.03
CA ASP A 352 -2.03 4.93 -1.90
C ASP A 352 -3.46 4.74 -1.38
N PRO A 353 -4.51 4.70 -2.23
CA PRO A 353 -5.87 4.46 -1.76
C PRO A 353 -6.06 3.04 -1.20
N ILE A 354 -5.29 2.06 -1.67
CA ILE A 354 -5.36 0.67 -1.18
C ILE A 354 -4.84 0.61 0.24
N VAL A 355 -3.64 1.15 0.48
CA VAL A 355 -3.00 1.13 1.81
C VAL A 355 -3.77 2.00 2.80
N ALA A 356 -4.15 3.22 2.40
CA ALA A 356 -4.95 4.10 3.25
C ALA A 356 -6.35 3.52 3.54
N GLY A 357 -7.02 2.96 2.52
CA GLY A 357 -8.31 2.31 2.70
C GLY A 357 -8.24 1.08 3.60
N LEU A 358 -7.15 0.32 3.53
CA LEU A 358 -6.88 -0.79 4.46
C LEU A 358 -6.73 -0.27 5.90
N ALA A 359 -5.94 0.80 6.09
CA ALA A 359 -5.75 1.40 7.42
C ALA A 359 -7.05 1.95 8.03
N LEU A 360 -7.93 2.52 7.19
CA LEU A 360 -9.19 3.13 7.59
C LEU A 360 -10.40 2.17 7.55
N ALA A 361 -10.19 0.90 7.19
CA ALA A 361 -11.24 -0.07 6.92
C ALA A 361 -12.31 0.42 5.91
N ASP A 362 -11.95 1.33 5.00
CA ASP A 362 -12.85 1.90 3.99
C ASP A 362 -12.74 1.10 2.68
N THR A 363 -13.74 0.25 2.45
CA THR A 363 -13.81 -0.59 1.23
C THR A 363 -13.92 0.25 -0.04
N ARG A 364 -14.61 1.41 -0.01
CA ARG A 364 -14.72 2.29 -1.19
C ARG A 364 -13.35 2.84 -1.56
N MET A 365 -12.56 3.23 -0.57
CA MET A 365 -11.20 3.72 -0.78
C MET A 365 -10.27 2.61 -1.31
N ILE A 366 -10.33 1.40 -0.76
CA ILE A 366 -9.57 0.24 -1.25
C ILE A 366 -9.88 -0.01 -2.73
N LEU A 367 -11.17 -0.12 -3.08
CA LEU A 367 -11.60 -0.38 -4.46
C LEU A 367 -11.22 0.74 -5.42
N SER A 368 -11.14 1.99 -4.94
CA SER A 368 -10.74 3.13 -5.76
C SER A 368 -9.28 3.12 -6.19
N GLY A 369 -8.40 2.37 -5.51
CA GLY A 369 -7.05 2.10 -5.98
C GLY A 369 -6.94 0.77 -6.71
N ALA A 370 -7.57 -0.29 -6.17
CA ALA A 370 -7.45 -1.65 -6.69
C ALA A 370 -8.07 -1.83 -8.09
N LEU A 371 -9.28 -1.31 -8.34
CA LEU A 371 -9.94 -1.48 -9.63
C LEU A 371 -9.22 -0.71 -10.75
N PRO A 372 -8.82 0.57 -10.57
CA PRO A 372 -8.01 1.25 -11.57
C PRO A 372 -6.65 0.59 -11.80
N ALA A 373 -6.01 0.02 -10.77
CA ALA A 373 -4.74 -0.70 -10.94
C ALA A 373 -4.92 -1.98 -11.78
N ALA A 374 -5.98 -2.75 -11.52
CA ALA A 374 -6.33 -3.92 -12.32
C ALA A 374 -6.69 -3.55 -13.76
N ALA A 375 -7.49 -2.49 -13.96
CA ALA A 375 -7.81 -1.98 -15.28
C ALA A 375 -6.57 -1.50 -16.04
N LEU A 376 -5.63 -0.83 -15.35
CA LEU A 376 -4.35 -0.42 -15.92
C LEU A 376 -3.51 -1.63 -16.33
N ALA A 377 -3.44 -2.67 -15.51
CA ALA A 377 -2.71 -3.90 -15.84
C ALA A 377 -3.27 -4.56 -17.11
N LEU A 378 -4.61 -4.65 -17.23
CA LEU A 378 -5.28 -5.16 -18.42
C LEU A 378 -5.03 -4.26 -19.65
N ALA A 379 -5.08 -2.94 -19.49
CA ALA A 379 -4.81 -2.00 -20.57
C ALA A 379 -3.36 -2.09 -21.07
N VAL A 380 -2.39 -2.21 -20.17
CA VAL A 380 -0.98 -2.42 -20.49
C VAL A 380 -0.77 -3.77 -21.19
N ASP A 381 -1.41 -4.83 -20.69
CA ASP A 381 -1.35 -6.17 -21.27
C ASP A 381 -1.87 -6.19 -22.72
N LEU A 382 -3.06 -5.62 -22.94
CA LEU A 382 -3.68 -5.49 -24.26
C LEU A 382 -2.83 -4.62 -25.19
N GLY A 383 -2.34 -3.47 -24.71
CA GLY A 383 -1.54 -2.55 -25.50
C GLY A 383 -0.23 -3.18 -25.97
N LEU A 384 0.50 -3.85 -25.07
CA LEU A 384 1.73 -4.56 -25.42
C LEU A 384 1.46 -5.82 -26.26
N GLY A 385 0.32 -6.50 -26.06
CA GLY A 385 -0.11 -7.61 -26.90
C GLY A 385 -0.41 -7.19 -28.33
N LEU A 386 -1.03 -6.02 -28.54
CA LEU A 386 -1.23 -5.45 -29.88
C LEU A 386 0.10 -5.08 -30.52
N LEU A 387 1.01 -4.45 -29.77
CA LEU A 387 2.36 -4.13 -30.25
C LEU A 387 3.12 -5.39 -30.67
N GLN A 388 3.02 -6.47 -29.88
CA GLN A 388 3.61 -7.77 -30.19
C GLN A 388 3.07 -8.33 -31.51
N ARG A 389 1.74 -8.29 -31.76
CA ARG A 389 1.14 -8.75 -33.02
C ARG A 389 1.62 -7.94 -34.22
N VAL A 390 1.75 -6.63 -34.07
CA VAL A 390 2.24 -5.74 -35.14
C VAL A 390 3.71 -6.03 -35.45
N ALA A 391 4.54 -6.18 -34.42
CA ALA A 391 5.97 -6.46 -34.54
C ALA A 391 6.29 -7.88 -35.03
N THR A 392 5.34 -8.81 -34.95
CA THR A 392 5.51 -10.17 -35.45
C THR A 392 5.55 -10.17 -36.99
N PRO A 393 6.64 -10.66 -37.62
CA PRO A 393 6.76 -10.74 -39.08
C PRO A 393 5.61 -11.52 -39.71
N ARG A 394 5.13 -11.11 -40.89
CA ARG A 394 3.97 -11.72 -41.56
C ARG A 394 4.12 -13.24 -41.80
N GLY A 395 5.34 -13.75 -41.93
CA GLY A 395 5.61 -15.18 -42.10
C GLY A 395 5.53 -16.02 -40.81
N LEU A 396 5.38 -15.38 -39.64
CA LEU A 396 5.24 -16.02 -38.33
C LEU A 396 3.88 -15.75 -37.66
N ARG A 397 2.96 -15.06 -38.35
CA ARG A 397 1.66 -14.63 -37.81
C ARG A 397 0.62 -15.72 -37.81
#